data_AF-A0A941VLD0-F1
#
_entry.id   AF-A0A941VLD0-F1
#
_cell.length_a   1.000
_cell.length_b   1.000
_cell.length_c   1.000
_cell.angle_alpha   90.00
_cell.angle_beta   90.00
_cell.angle_gamma   90.00
#
_symmetry.space_group_name_H-M   'P 1'
#
loop_
_entity.id
_entity.type
_entity.pdbx_description
1 polymer ?
#
loop_
_entity_poly.entity_id
_entity_poly.type
_entity_poly.pdbx_seq_one_letter_code
_entity_poly.pdbx_strand_id
1 'polypeptide(L)' 'MKRFMMIFLVSLIVFPPVYASASDLGGMRFSFIRGDAQIRTEDTGDWVPASIN' A
#
# COMPACT_ATOMS: atom_id res chain seq x y z
N MET A 1 -25.15 3.97 -29.72
CA MET A 1 -25.22 3.78 -28.25
C MET A 1 -24.11 2.88 -27.71
N LYS A 2 -23.99 1.61 -28.14
CA LYS A 2 -22.97 0.67 -27.62
C LYS A 2 -21.50 1.16 -27.72
N ARG A 3 -21.12 1.79 -28.83
CA ARG A 3 -19.77 2.35 -29.02
C ARG A 3 -19.47 3.51 -28.05
N PHE A 4 -20.41 4.43 -27.87
CA PHE A 4 -20.27 5.52 -26.90
C PHE A 4 -20.18 5.00 -25.46
N MET A 5 -20.96 3.97 -25.12
CA MET A 5 -20.89 3.34 -23.80
C MET A 5 -19.55 2.66 -23.54
N MET A 6 -18.96 2.02 -24.57
CA MET A 6 -17.63 1.44 -24.47
C MET A 6 -16.55 2.51 -24.28
N ILE A 7 -16.61 3.60 -25.06
CA ILE A 7 -15.69 4.74 -24.92
C ILE A 7 -15.79 5.34 -23.52
N PHE A 8 -17.01 5.50 -23.00
CA PHE A 8 -17.25 5.97 -21.64
C PHE A 8 -16.63 5.05 -20.59
N LEU A 9 -16.84 3.73 -20.69
CA LEU A 9 -16.28 2.75 -19.75
C LEU A 9 -14.75 2.71 -19.77
N VAL A 10 -14.15 2.74 -20.97
CA VAL A 10 -12.68 2.79 -21.12
C VAL A 10 -12.13 4.08 -20.51
N SER A 11 -12.79 5.22 -20.75
CA SER A 11 -12.41 6.50 -20.16
C SER A 11 -12.45 6.44 -18.64
N LEU A 12 -13.51 5.86 -18.07
CA LEU A 12 -13.67 5.75 -16.61
C LEU A 12 -12.53 4.95 -15.94
N ILE A 13 -11.93 4.00 -16.64
CA ILE A 13 -10.82 3.17 -16.11
C ILE A 13 -9.47 3.88 -16.27
N VAL A 14 -9.26 4.59 -17.38
CA VAL A 14 -7.94 5.12 -17.75
C VAL A 14 -7.68 6.54 -17.25
N PHE A 15 -8.72 7.35 -16.98
CA PHE A 15 -8.56 8.71 -16.46
C PHE A 15 -8.20 8.83 -14.97
N PRO A 16 -8.69 7.99 -14.04
CA PRO A 16 -8.38 8.13 -12.61
C PRO A 16 -6.87 8.12 -12.26
N PRO A 17 -6.02 7.28 -12.89
CA PRO A 17 -4.57 7.30 -12.66
C PRO A 17 -3.90 8.65 -12.98
N VAL A 18 -4.49 9.47 -13.86
CA VAL A 18 -3.95 10.80 -14.24
C VAL A 18 -4.05 11.79 -13.07
N TYR A 19 -5.01 11.59 -12.17
CA TYR A 19 -5.23 12.41 -10.98
C TYR A 19 -4.78 11.72 -9.69
N ALA A 20 -4.24 10.51 -9.78
CA ALA A 20 -3.68 9.82 -8.63
C ALA A 20 -2.36 10.50 -8.25
N SER A 21 -2.35 11.20 -7.12
CA SER A 21 -1.09 11.61 -6.51
C SER A 21 -0.41 10.38 -5.92
N ALA A 22 0.92 10.34 -5.98
CA ALA A 22 1.68 9.41 -5.15
C ALA A 22 1.21 9.61 -3.70
N SER A 23 0.74 8.53 -3.06
CA SER A 23 0.62 8.55 -1.61
C SER A 23 2.00 8.84 -1.04
N ASP A 24 2.06 9.65 0.01
CA ASP A 24 3.30 9.79 0.79
C ASP A 24 3.82 8.40 1.18
N LEU A 25 5.12 8.32 1.44
CA LEU A 25 5.78 7.12 1.97
C LEU A 25 5.17 6.74 3.33
N GLY A 26 4.01 6.09 3.31
CA GLY A 26 3.43 5.41 4.45
C GLY A 26 4.11 4.06 4.64
N GLY A 27 4.15 3.58 5.89
CA GLY A 27 4.71 2.27 6.20
C GLY A 27 3.84 1.14 5.62
N MET A 28 4.35 0.44 4.60
CA MET A 28 3.72 -0.77 4.09
C MET A 28 4.25 -1.98 4.90
N ARG A 29 3.45 -2.49 5.84
CA ARG A 29 3.82 -3.68 6.65
C ARG A 29 3.56 -4.96 5.85
N PHE A 30 4.60 -5.51 5.22
CA PHE A 30 4.58 -6.88 4.74
C PHE A 30 5.04 -7.83 5.86
N SER A 31 4.09 -8.53 6.50
CA SER A 31 4.43 -9.62 7.42
C SER A 31 4.50 -10.92 6.64
N PHE A 32 5.62 -11.17 5.96
CA PHE A 32 5.94 -12.52 5.50
C PHE A 32 6.29 -13.35 6.74
N ILE A 33 5.32 -14.12 7.25
CA ILE A 33 5.55 -14.98 8.41
C ILE A 33 6.59 -16.04 8.01
N ARG A 34 7.82 -15.85 8.50
CA ARG A 34 8.78 -16.87 9.00
C ARG A 34 10.06 -16.14 9.43
N GLY A 35 10.28 -16.01 10.74
CA GLY A 35 11.61 -15.67 11.26
C GLY A 35 11.58 -14.88 12.55
N ASP A 36 11.33 -13.58 12.46
CA ASP A 36 11.69 -12.68 13.56
C ASP A 36 10.46 -11.93 14.06
N ALA A 37 10.07 -12.16 15.32
CA ALA A 37 9.18 -11.24 16.01
C ALA A 37 9.91 -9.89 16.08
N GLN A 38 9.21 -8.78 15.85
CA GLN A 38 9.75 -7.44 16.03
C GLN A 38 8.89 -6.69 17.03
N ILE A 39 9.52 -5.95 17.93
CA ILE A 39 8.83 -5.12 18.92
C ILE A 39 9.07 -3.66 18.56
N ARG A 40 8.02 -2.84 18.68
CA ARG A 40 8.13 -1.40 18.55
C ARG A 40 8.51 -0.80 19.90
N THR A 41 9.63 -0.10 19.97
CA THR A 41 10.07 0.58 21.19
C THR A 41 9.38 1.94 21.29
N GLU A 42 8.86 2.26 22.48
CA GLU A 42 8.19 3.56 22.72
C GLU A 42 9.20 4.72 22.71
N ASP A 43 10.44 4.45 23.11
CA ASP A 43 11.48 5.49 23.29
C ASP A 43 12.00 6.06 21.97
N THR A 44 12.13 5.24 20.93
CA THR A 44 12.65 5.67 19.61
C THR A 44 11.60 5.59 18.51
N GLY A 45 10.49 4.89 18.74
CA GLY A 45 9.44 4.64 17.75
C GLY A 45 9.79 3.59 16.70
N ASP A 46 10.98 2.98 16.80
CA ASP A 46 11.54 2.04 15.83
C ASP A 46 11.05 0.60 16.06
N TRP A 47 11.09 -0.19 15.00
CA TRP A 47 10.87 -1.64 15.06
C TRP A 47 12.20 -2.36 15.13
N VAL A 48 12.43 -3.11 16.20
CA VAL A 48 13.67 -3.88 16.42
C VAL A 48 13.38 -5.38 16.49
N PRO A 49 14.30 -6.26 16.04
CA PRO A 49 14.16 -7.70 16.20
C PRO A 49 14.04 -8.11 17.68
N ALA A 50 13.11 -8.99 17.97
CA ALA A 50 12.89 -9.59 19.27
C ALA A 50 13.09 -11.11 19.16
N SER A 51 14.08 -11.62 19.88
CA SER A 51 14.22 -13.05 20.11
C SER A 51 13.23 -13.45 21.20
N ILE A 52 12.22 -14.25 20.86
CA ILE A 52 11.34 -14.90 21.84
C ILE A 52 12.05 -16.19 22.26
N ASN A 53 12.44 -16.30 23.54
CA ASN A 53 12.90 -17.55 24.15
C ASN A 53 11.74 -18.19 24.88
#